data_AF-A0A1G2RME7-F1
#
_entry.id   AF-A0A1G2RME7-F1
#
_cell.length_a   1.000
_cell.length_b   1.000
_cell.length_c   1.000
_cell.angle_alpha   90.00
_cell.angle_beta   90.00
_cell.angle_gamma   90.00
#
_symmetry.space_group_name_H-M   'P 1'
#
loop_
_entity.id
_entity.type
_entity.pdbx_description
1 polymer ?
#
loop_
_entity_poly.entity_id
_entity_poly.type
_entity_poly.pdbx_seq_one_letter_code
_entity_poly.pdbx_strand_id
1 'polypeptide(L)'
;MAEDRIERKALWQQLGNIKKKEDWIRAAGKLGLQVTQPKGGSSHYALRFPGYEKSDMKGFISNVYDPLRKDISEAVFKKLLDNGYSEDDIWKALKML
;
A
#
# COMPACT_ATOMS: atom_id res chain seq x y z
N MET A 1 11.04 9.72 9.57
CA MET A 1 12.11 8.81 10.02
C MET A 1 11.83 7.33 9.71
N ALA A 2 11.06 7.02 8.65
CA ALA A 2 10.80 5.63 8.25
C ALA A 2 11.78 5.12 7.17
N GLU A 3 12.55 6.01 6.56
CA GLU A 3 13.50 5.71 5.47
C GLU A 3 14.74 4.94 5.93
N ASP A 4 15.15 5.08 7.19
CA ASP A 4 16.31 4.35 7.75
C ASP A 4 16.08 2.83 7.86
N ARG A 5 14.81 2.39 7.92
CA ARG A 5 14.43 0.97 8.03
C ARG A 5 14.39 0.25 6.68
N ILE A 6 14.55 0.98 5.58
CA ILE A 6 14.39 0.45 4.24
C ILE A 6 15.76 0.03 3.72
N GLU A 7 15.99 -1.27 3.65
CA GLU A 7 17.26 -1.86 3.26
C GLU A 7 17.48 -1.71 1.74
N ARG A 8 16.43 -1.93 0.92
CA ARG A 8 16.52 -1.88 -0.55
C ARG A 8 16.32 -0.47 -1.10
N LYS A 9 17.28 0.41 -0.83
CA LYS A 9 17.26 1.83 -1.26
C LYS A 9 17.04 2.03 -2.77
N ALA A 10 17.52 1.12 -3.62
CA ALA A 10 17.31 1.17 -5.06
C ALA A 10 15.82 0.98 -5.44
N LEU A 11 15.15 0.00 -4.83
CA LEU A 11 13.71 -0.23 -5.04
C LEU A 11 12.88 0.93 -4.47
N TRP A 12 13.31 1.48 -3.34
CA TRP A 12 12.68 2.66 -2.75
C TRP A 12 12.65 3.86 -3.70
N GLN A 13 13.77 4.16 -4.38
CA GLN A 13 13.81 5.22 -5.37
C GLN A 13 12.86 4.95 -6.55
N GLN A 14 12.70 3.68 -6.93
CA GLN A 14 11.81 3.24 -8.00
C GLN A 14 10.34 3.16 -7.58
N LEU A 15 9.99 3.24 -6.29
CA LEU A 15 8.61 3.17 -5.81
C LEU A 15 7.72 4.24 -6.45
N GLY A 16 8.30 5.41 -6.77
CA GLY A 16 7.62 6.48 -7.50
C GLY A 16 7.24 6.14 -8.95
N ASN A 17 7.73 5.03 -9.51
CA ASN A 17 7.39 4.52 -10.84
C ASN A 17 6.06 3.74 -10.83
N ILE A 18 5.54 3.37 -9.66
CA ILE A 18 4.21 2.80 -9.53
C ILE A 18 3.19 3.92 -9.70
N LYS A 19 2.60 4.01 -10.90
CA LYS A 19 1.68 5.09 -11.29
C LYS A 19 0.20 4.71 -11.21
N LYS A 20 -0.10 3.41 -11.14
CA LYS A 20 -1.46 2.89 -11.20
C LYS A 20 -1.89 2.34 -9.85
N LYS A 21 -3.10 2.64 -9.44
CA LYS A 21 -3.68 2.09 -8.20
C LYS A 21 -3.83 0.57 -8.25
N GLU A 22 -4.01 -0.01 -9.45
CA GLU A 22 -4.15 -1.47 -9.63
C GLU A 22 -2.93 -2.25 -9.12
N ASP A 23 -1.74 -1.68 -9.17
CA ASP A 23 -0.52 -2.34 -8.67
C ASP A 23 -0.61 -2.55 -7.16
N TRP A 24 -1.07 -1.54 -6.42
CA TRP A 24 -1.31 -1.66 -4.98
C TRP A 24 -2.53 -2.50 -4.63
N ILE A 25 -3.58 -2.50 -5.46
CA ILE A 25 -4.74 -3.38 -5.26
C ILE A 25 -4.32 -4.85 -5.39
N ARG A 26 -3.48 -5.18 -6.37
CA ARG A 26 -2.93 -6.53 -6.55
C ARG A 26 -1.96 -6.90 -5.43
N ALA A 27 -1.08 -5.97 -5.03
CA ALA A 27 -0.18 -6.18 -3.91
C ALA A 27 -0.95 -6.43 -2.61
N ALA A 28 -2.02 -5.67 -2.37
CA ALA A 28 -2.90 -5.85 -1.22
C ALA A 28 -3.50 -7.26 -1.17
N GLY A 29 -3.97 -7.79 -2.30
CA GLY A 29 -4.45 -9.18 -2.37
C GLY A 29 -3.39 -10.21 -2.00
N LYS A 30 -2.14 -10.03 -2.43
CA LYS A 30 -1.02 -10.91 -2.07
C LYS A 30 -0.62 -10.82 -0.60
N LEU A 31 -0.75 -9.63 0.00
CA LEU A 31 -0.42 -9.34 1.39
C LEU A 31 -1.59 -9.68 2.36
N GLY A 32 -2.69 -10.25 1.86
CA GLY A 32 -3.87 -10.57 2.67
C GLY A 32 -4.63 -9.34 3.18
N LEU A 33 -4.42 -8.19 2.56
CA LEU A 33 -5.10 -6.94 2.89
C LEU A 33 -6.50 -6.91 2.26
N GLN A 34 -7.38 -6.13 2.88
CA GLN A 34 -8.70 -5.85 2.34
C GLN A 34 -8.68 -4.61 1.46
N VAL A 35 -9.36 -4.68 0.33
CA VAL A 35 -9.58 -3.54 -0.56
C VAL A 35 -11.05 -3.20 -0.55
N THR A 36 -11.37 -1.94 -0.26
CA THR A 36 -12.76 -1.46 -0.21
C THR A 36 -12.93 -0.24 -1.07
N GLN A 37 -14.10 -0.11 -1.71
CA GLN A 37 -14.46 1.05 -2.51
C GLN A 37 -15.62 1.80 -1.83
N PRO A 38 -15.62 3.14 -1.82
CA PRO A 38 -16.75 3.92 -1.34
C PRO A 38 -18.02 3.64 -2.17
N LYS A 39 -19.18 3.60 -1.53
CA LYS A 39 -20.49 3.50 -2.22
C LYS A 39 -20.68 4.78 -3.05
N GLY A 40 -20.67 4.66 -4.38
CA GLY A 40 -20.83 5.80 -5.30
C GLY A 40 -19.93 5.81 -6.54
N GLY A 41 -19.16 4.76 -6.80
CA GLY A 41 -18.37 4.65 -8.05
C GLY A 41 -17.14 5.56 -8.10
N SER A 42 -16.64 6.01 -6.95
CA SER A 42 -15.44 6.84 -6.88
C SER A 42 -14.20 6.08 -7.35
N SER A 43 -13.28 6.80 -8.01
CA SER A 43 -12.03 6.26 -8.59
C SER A 43 -10.96 5.86 -7.57
N HIS A 44 -11.28 5.95 -6.27
CA HIS A 44 -10.39 5.71 -5.14
C HIS A 44 -10.73 4.38 -4.46
N TYR A 45 -9.69 3.66 -4.05
CA TYR A 45 -9.80 2.41 -3.31
C TYR A 45 -9.08 2.56 -1.97
N ALA A 46 -9.72 2.12 -0.89
CA ALA A 46 -9.15 2.09 0.44
C ALA A 46 -8.50 0.74 0.69
N LEU A 47 -7.19 0.75 0.99
CA LEU A 47 -6.45 -0.41 1.47
C LEU A 47 -6.60 -0.50 2.99
N ARG A 48 -6.85 -1.71 3.50
CA ARG A 48 -7.11 -1.94 4.92
C ARG A 48 -6.49 -3.23 5.43
N PHE A 49 -6.13 -3.24 6.71
CA PHE A 49 -5.76 -4.46 7.41
C PHE A 49 -6.98 -5.38 7.59
N PRO A 50 -6.79 -6.71 7.48
CA PRO A 50 -7.86 -7.67 7.75
C PRO A 50 -8.26 -7.66 9.22
N GLY A 51 -9.47 -8.13 9.53
CA GLY A 51 -9.97 -8.26 10.91
C GLY A 51 -10.58 -6.99 11.52
N TYR A 52 -10.54 -5.86 10.81
CA TYR A 52 -11.19 -4.62 11.23
C TYR A 52 -12.47 -4.36 10.44
N GLU A 53 -13.47 -3.77 11.10
CA GLU A 53 -14.68 -3.33 10.41
C GLU A 53 -14.39 -2.18 9.44
N LYS A 54 -15.23 -2.04 8.40
CA LYS A 54 -15.10 -0.95 7.41
C LYS A 54 -15.28 0.46 8.01
N SER A 55 -15.79 0.58 9.23
CA SER A 55 -15.90 1.87 9.90
C SER A 55 -14.69 2.18 10.79
N ASP A 56 -13.84 1.18 11.09
CA ASP A 56 -12.72 1.35 12.00
C ASP A 56 -11.50 1.97 11.28
N MET A 57 -11.04 3.09 11.82
CA MET A 57 -9.87 3.82 11.34
C MET A 57 -8.56 3.08 11.64
N LYS A 58 -8.52 2.19 12.65
CA LYS A 58 -7.35 1.36 12.95
C LYS A 58 -6.97 0.44 11.80
N GLY A 59 -7.98 -0.10 11.12
CA GLY A 59 -7.80 -0.94 9.95
C GLY A 59 -7.42 -0.17 8.70
N PHE A 60 -7.55 1.16 8.66
CA PHE A 60 -7.30 1.94 7.44
C PHE A 60 -5.80 2.13 7.18
N ILE A 61 -5.32 1.79 5.99
CA ILE A 61 -3.93 1.98 5.58
C ILE A 61 -3.81 3.31 4.82
N SER A 62 -4.35 3.36 3.61
CA SER A 62 -4.38 4.54 2.76
C SER A 62 -5.42 4.40 1.65
N ASN A 63 -5.72 5.51 0.99
CA ASN A 63 -6.48 5.53 -0.25
C ASN A 63 -5.52 5.56 -1.44
N VAL A 64 -5.71 4.64 -2.38
CA VAL A 64 -5.00 4.60 -3.66
C VAL A 64 -5.95 5.01 -4.78
N TYR A 65 -5.46 5.86 -5.68
CA TYR A 65 -6.22 6.41 -6.79
C TYR A 65 -5.28 6.82 -7.91
N ASP A 66 -5.84 7.00 -9.11
CA ASP A 66 -5.06 7.42 -10.25
C ASP A 66 -5.15 8.95 -10.43
N PRO A 67 -4.04 9.60 -10.83
CA PRO A 67 -2.69 9.05 -10.90
C PRO A 67 -2.12 8.83 -9.50
N LEU A 68 -1.42 7.69 -9.30
CA LEU A 68 -0.85 7.38 -8.00
C LEU A 68 0.41 8.22 -7.77
N ARG A 69 0.38 9.05 -6.73
CA ARG A 69 1.50 9.90 -6.34
C ARG A 69 2.49 9.12 -5.48
N LYS A 70 3.78 9.46 -5.60
CA LYS A 70 4.88 8.79 -4.88
C LYS A 70 4.68 8.82 -3.37
N ASP A 71 4.24 9.94 -2.81
CA ASP A 71 3.96 10.11 -1.38
C ASP A 71 2.91 9.12 -0.86
N ILE A 72 1.90 8.79 -1.67
CA ILE A 72 0.89 7.79 -1.31
C ILE A 72 1.52 6.40 -1.25
N SER A 73 2.31 6.01 -2.26
CA SER A 73 3.01 4.71 -2.25
C SER A 73 3.96 4.60 -1.06
N GLU A 74 4.70 5.66 -0.76
CA GLU A 74 5.57 5.68 0.41
C GLU A 74 4.78 5.55 1.72
N ALA A 75 3.65 6.25 1.85
CA ALA A 75 2.81 6.17 3.03
C ALA A 75 2.24 4.76 3.23
N VAL A 76 1.78 4.11 2.16
CA VAL A 76 1.32 2.71 2.21
C VAL A 76 2.46 1.81 2.65
N PHE A 77 3.62 1.91 2.00
CA PHE A 77 4.79 1.08 2.31
C PHE A 77 5.22 1.20 3.77
N LYS A 78 5.40 2.44 4.26
CA LYS A 78 5.80 2.72 5.64
C LYS A 78 4.81 2.14 6.64
N LYS A 79 3.50 2.26 6.36
CA LYS A 79 2.45 1.75 7.24
C LYS A 79 2.37 0.23 7.27
N LEU A 80 2.69 -0.45 6.17
CA LEU A 80 2.83 -1.91 6.15
C LEU A 80 4.00 -2.36 7.02
N LEU A 81 5.16 -1.72 6.90
CA LEU A 81 6.31 -1.99 7.78
C LEU A 81 5.95 -1.78 9.26
N ASP A 82 5.25 -0.69 9.58
CA ASP A 82 4.80 -0.38 10.95
C ASP A 82 3.84 -1.42 11.52
N ASN A 83 3.19 -2.22 10.67
CA ASN A 83 2.27 -3.29 11.07
C ASN A 83 2.89 -4.69 10.90
N GLY A 84 4.22 -4.78 10.84
CA GLY A 84 4.95 -6.05 10.89
C GLY A 84 5.05 -6.81 9.57
N TYR A 85 4.71 -6.18 8.44
CA TYR A 85 4.98 -6.75 7.12
C TYR A 85 6.47 -6.64 6.80
N SER A 86 7.07 -7.72 6.33
CA SER A 86 8.46 -7.74 5.88
C SER A 86 8.63 -6.88 4.62
N GLU A 87 9.73 -6.12 4.56
CA GLU A 87 10.10 -5.33 3.38
C GLU A 87 10.07 -6.17 2.09
N ASP A 88 10.67 -7.36 2.15
CA ASP A 88 10.78 -8.30 1.03
C ASP A 88 9.41 -8.74 0.50
N ASP A 89 8.45 -8.98 1.38
CA ASP A 89 7.11 -9.41 1.00
C ASP A 89 6.34 -8.28 0.31
N ILE A 90 6.53 -7.04 0.78
CA ILE A 90 5.94 -5.86 0.14
C ILE A 90 6.53 -5.68 -1.27
N TRP A 91 7.84 -5.83 -1.44
CA TRP A 91 8.47 -5.73 -2.77
C TRP A 91 8.04 -6.84 -3.73
N LYS A 92 7.95 -8.10 -3.26
CA LYS A 92 7.40 -9.22 -4.04
C LYS A 92 5.94 -9.02 -4.41
N ALA A 93 5.17 -8.42 -3.50
CA ALA A 93 3.78 -8.10 -3.75
C ALA A 93 3.64 -7.09 -4.91
N LEU A 94 4.51 -6.07 -4.92
CA LEU A 94 4.62 -5.05 -5.98
C LEU A 94 5.33 -5.52 -7.25
N LYS A 95 5.82 -6.79 -7.30
CA LYS A 95 6.61 -7.35 -8.41
C LYS A 95 7.89 -6.56 -8.72
N MET A 96 8.51 -5.98 -7.70
CA MET A 96 9.79 -5.29 -7.80
C MET A 96 10.97 -6.16 -7.37
N LEU A 97 10.66 -7.37 -6.88
CA LEU A 97 11.56 -8.45 -6.51
C LEU A 97 10.97 -9.76 -7.03
#